data_AF-A0A6A5V320-F1
#
_entry.id   AF-A0A6A5V320-F1
#
_cell.length_a   1.000
_cell.length_b   1.000
_cell.length_c   1.000
_cell.angle_alpha   90.00
_cell.angle_beta   90.00
_cell.angle_gamma   90.00
#
_symmetry.space_group_name_H-M   'P 1'
#
loop_
_entity.id
_entity.type
_entity.pdbx_description
1 polymer ?
#
loop_
_entity_poly.entity_id
_entity_poly.type
_entity_poly.pdbx_seq_one_letter_code
_entity_poly.pdbx_strand_id
1 'polypeptide(L)'
;MLPSTPPKRELLMVGMSAKTYRIGNTVRKECHVLVDDMGITEQNMEACKNEADVCLILGSHPLIAKCLSIGPEKEYIELEYYPNGNLKEYVQTNCTRITETDLKRWAY
;
A
#
# COMPACT_ATOMS: atom_id res chain seq x y z
N MET A 1 9.84 24.06 -20.98
CA MET A 1 9.35 22.93 -20.18
C MET A 1 10.21 22.86 -18.93
N LEU A 2 9.65 23.04 -17.73
CA LEU A 2 10.45 22.85 -16.51
C LEU A 2 10.78 21.35 -16.38
N PRO A 3 12.02 20.97 -16.01
CA PRO A 3 12.29 19.61 -15.61
C PRO A 3 11.51 19.33 -14.33
N SER A 4 10.46 18.51 -14.42
CA SER A 4 9.74 18.02 -13.26
C SER A 4 10.71 17.16 -12.46
N THR A 5 11.16 17.65 -11.30
CA THR A 5 11.90 16.85 -10.35
C THR A 5 11.11 15.57 -10.09
N PRO A 6 11.70 14.37 -10.25
CA PRO A 6 10.97 13.13 -10.02
C PRO A 6 10.41 13.15 -8.59
N PRO A 7 9.16 12.68 -8.39
CA PRO A 7 8.52 12.74 -7.08
C PRO A 7 9.38 12.05 -6.03
N LYS A 8 9.60 12.74 -4.91
CA LYS A 8 10.40 12.22 -3.80
C LYS A 8 9.79 10.91 -3.32
N ARG A 9 10.65 9.90 -3.18
CA ARG A 9 10.29 8.59 -2.68
C ARG A 9 10.49 8.56 -1.16
N GLU A 10 9.39 8.36 -0.43
CA GLU A 10 9.35 8.35 1.03
C GLU A 10 9.05 6.93 1.51
N LEU A 11 9.90 6.36 2.37
CA LEU A 11 9.67 5.05 2.96
C LEU A 11 8.58 5.17 4.04
N LEU A 12 7.45 4.48 3.86
CA LEU A 12 6.34 4.46 4.81
C LEU A 12 6.47 3.33 5.83
N MET A 13 6.84 2.13 5.35
CA MET A 13 7.02 0.97 6.22
C MET A 13 7.97 -0.06 5.63
N VAL A 14 8.56 -0.87 6.51
CA VAL A 14 9.24 -2.12 6.16
C VAL A 14 8.41 -3.25 6.75
N GLY A 15 7.72 -3.99 5.89
CA GLY A 15 6.98 -5.19 6.28
C GLY A 15 7.88 -6.43 6.30
N MET A 16 7.30 -7.60 6.53
CA MET A 16 8.07 -8.85 6.51
C MET A 16 8.60 -9.16 5.10
N SER A 17 7.72 -9.11 4.09
CA SER A 17 8.04 -9.52 2.72
C SER A 17 8.27 -8.36 1.73
N ALA A 18 8.07 -7.12 2.14
CA ALA A 18 8.11 -5.97 1.23
C ALA A 18 8.40 -4.64 1.94
N LYS A 19 8.93 -3.67 1.18
CA LYS A 19 9.02 -2.25 1.59
C LYS A 19 7.91 -1.48 0.91
N THR A 20 7.29 -0.56 1.64
CA THR A 20 6.24 0.31 1.09
C THR A 20 6.72 1.74 1.06
N TYR A 21 6.56 2.39 -0.09
CA TYR A 21 6.97 3.76 -0.34
C TYR A 21 5.79 4.60 -0.79
N ARG A 22 5.81 5.88 -0.43
CA ARG A 22 5.00 6.91 -1.08
C ARG A 22 5.80 7.54 -2.20
N ILE A 23 5.16 7.69 -3.36
CA ILE A 23 5.70 8.36 -4.55
C ILE A 23 4.60 9.28 -5.08
N GLY A 24 4.62 10.55 -4.66
CA GLY A 24 3.53 11.49 -4.97
C GLY A 24 2.19 11.06 -4.36
N ASN A 25 1.22 10.76 -5.23
CA ASN A 25 -0.13 10.27 -4.87
C ASN A 25 -0.29 8.75 -5.01
N THR A 26 0.83 8.03 -5.14
CA THR A 26 0.87 6.58 -5.24
C THR A 26 1.59 5.98 -4.04
N VAL A 27 1.12 4.83 -3.58
CA VAL A 27 1.82 3.96 -2.64
C VAL A 27 2.34 2.76 -3.41
N ARG A 28 3.66 2.58 -3.45
CA ARG A 28 4.29 1.42 -4.10
C ARG A 28 4.82 0.46 -3.05
N LYS A 29 4.34 -0.78 -3.09
CA LYS A 29 4.83 -1.89 -2.29
C LYS A 29 5.74 -2.74 -3.16
N GLU A 30 6.99 -2.93 -2.76
CA GLU A 30 8.02 -3.66 -3.51
C GLU A 30 8.53 -4.85 -2.70
N CYS A 31 8.60 -6.02 -3.34
CA CYS A 31 9.07 -7.25 -2.72
C CYS A 31 10.49 -7.12 -2.15
N HIS A 32 10.72 -7.71 -0.98
CA HIS A 32 12.05 -7.89 -0.44
C HIS A 32 12.81 -8.95 -1.23
N VAL A 33 13.99 -8.57 -1.71
CA VAL A 33 14.99 -9.48 -2.29
C VAL A 33 16.18 -9.51 -1.34
N LEU A 34 16.46 -10.67 -0.76
CA LEU A 34 17.58 -10.91 0.14
C LEU A 34 18.62 -11.75 -0.58
N VAL A 35 19.75 -11.12 -0.93
CA VAL A 35 20.81 -11.77 -1.73
C VAL A 35 21.41 -12.97 -1.00
N ASP A 36 21.46 -12.92 0.34
CA ASP A 36 22.06 -13.97 1.17
C ASP A 36 21.08 -15.09 1.57
N ASP A 37 19.79 -14.95 1.26
CA ASP A 37 18.76 -15.95 1.57
C ASP A 37 17.73 -16.06 0.43
N MET A 38 18.03 -16.96 -0.51
CA MET A 38 17.16 -17.21 -1.66
C MET A 38 15.83 -17.86 -1.25
N GLY A 39 15.81 -18.67 -0.19
CA GLY A 39 14.59 -19.33 0.27
C GLY A 39 13.56 -18.34 0.80
N ILE A 40 14.01 -17.38 1.62
CA ILE A 40 13.16 -16.28 2.09
C ILE A 40 12.75 -15.37 0.91
N THR A 41 13.64 -15.13 -0.05
CA THR A 41 13.32 -14.34 -1.24
C THR A 41 12.18 -14.97 -2.06
N GLU A 42 12.23 -16.28 -2.30
CA GLU A 42 11.16 -16.99 -3.01
C GLU A 42 9.82 -16.88 -2.27
N GLN A 43 9.83 -17.05 -0.94
CA GLN A 43 8.63 -16.89 -0.12
C GLN A 43 8.07 -15.45 -0.17
N ASN A 44 8.93 -14.44 -0.14
CA ASN A 44 8.53 -13.04 -0.25
C ASN A 44 7.90 -12.75 -1.62
N MET A 45 8.49 -13.28 -2.68
CA MET A 45 7.98 -13.13 -4.05
C MET A 45 6.63 -13.82 -4.21
N GLU A 46 6.45 -15.02 -3.66
CA GLU A 46 5.16 -15.71 -3.66
C GLU A 46 4.09 -14.91 -2.91
N ALA A 47 4.42 -14.37 -1.73
CA ALA A 47 3.51 -13.51 -0.98
C ALA A 47 3.09 -12.25 -1.76
N CYS A 48 4.03 -11.59 -2.44
CA CYS A 48 3.74 -10.42 -3.27
C CYS A 48 2.90 -10.78 -4.50
N LYS A 49 3.18 -11.93 -5.15
CA LYS A 49 2.38 -12.45 -6.27
C LYS A 49 0.94 -12.72 -5.85
N ASN A 50 0.74 -13.35 -4.70
CA ASN A 50 -0.58 -13.65 -4.16
C ASN A 50 -1.36 -12.37 -3.84
N GLU A 51 -0.71 -11.35 -3.27
CA GLU A 51 -1.35 -10.06 -3.01
C GLU A 51 -1.75 -9.35 -4.32
N ALA A 52 -0.89 -9.39 -5.34
CA ALA A 52 -1.19 -8.83 -6.65
C ALA A 52 -2.38 -9.54 -7.31
N ASP A 53 -2.46 -10.87 -7.22
CA ASP A 53 -3.59 -11.66 -7.71
C ASP A 53 -4.89 -11.31 -6.98
N VAL A 54 -4.84 -11.15 -5.66
CA VAL A 54 -6.00 -10.70 -4.87
C VAL A 54 -6.45 -9.31 -5.31
N CYS A 55 -5.54 -8.36 -5.53
CA CYS A 55 -5.89 -7.04 -6.06
C CYS A 55 -6.58 -7.13 -7.43
N LEU A 56 -6.13 -8.01 -8.33
CA LEU A 56 -6.76 -8.22 -9.64
C LEU A 56 -8.15 -8.83 -9.52
N ILE A 57 -8.34 -9.82 -8.64
CA ILE A 57 -9.63 -10.49 -8.40
C ILE A 57 -10.65 -9.50 -7.83
N LEU A 58 -10.26 -8.69 -6.86
CA LEU A 58 -11.14 -7.73 -6.21
C LEU A 58 -11.53 -6.57 -7.13
N GLY A 59 -10.66 -6.21 -8.08
CA GLY A 59 -10.89 -5.11 -9.00
C GLY A 59 -11.07 -3.77 -8.29
N SER A 60 -11.89 -2.89 -8.86
CA SER A 60 -12.18 -1.57 -8.28
C SER A 60 -13.42 -1.63 -7.41
N HIS A 61 -13.27 -1.34 -6.11
CA HIS A 61 -14.37 -1.27 -5.15
C HIS A 61 -14.22 -0.04 -4.25
N PRO A 62 -15.30 0.71 -3.93
CA PRO A 62 -15.20 1.96 -3.16
C PRO A 62 -14.67 1.80 -1.73
N LEU A 63 -14.72 0.60 -1.17
CA LEU A 63 -14.24 0.29 0.18
C LEU A 63 -12.89 -0.46 0.22
N ILE A 64 -12.26 -0.66 -0.94
CA ILE A 64 -10.97 -1.35 -1.06
C ILE A 64 -9.97 -0.35 -1.63
N ALA A 65 -8.74 -0.34 -1.11
CA ALA A 65 -7.69 0.51 -1.64
C ALA A 65 -7.51 0.25 -3.14
N LYS A 66 -7.60 1.31 -3.94
CA LYS A 66 -7.60 1.18 -5.39
C LYS A 66 -6.21 0.74 -5.89
N CYS A 67 -6.17 -0.41 -6.55
CA CYS A 67 -4.99 -0.85 -7.29
C CYS A 67 -4.87 -0.03 -8.58
N LEU A 68 -3.72 0.63 -8.76
CA LEU A 68 -3.41 1.48 -9.90
C LEU A 68 -2.62 0.73 -10.97
N SER A 69 -1.59 -0.02 -10.54
CA SER A 69 -0.76 -0.83 -11.43
C SER A 69 -0.09 -1.97 -10.66
N ILE A 70 0.35 -2.98 -11.39
CA ILE A 70 1.09 -4.13 -10.87
C ILE A 70 2.30 -4.33 -11.78
N GLY A 71 3.46 -4.64 -11.19
CA GLY A 71 4.67 -4.95 -11.95
C GLY A 71 4.49 -6.16 -12.87
N PRO A 72 5.19 -6.24 -14.01
CA PRO A 72 5.03 -7.34 -14.97
C PRO A 72 5.25 -8.72 -14.36
N GLU A 73 6.15 -8.84 -13.38
CA GLU A 73 6.45 -10.08 -12.67
C GLU A 73 5.75 -10.15 -11.29
N LYS A 74 4.85 -9.20 -11.02
CA LYS A 74 4.20 -8.95 -9.73
C LYS A 74 5.20 -8.67 -8.61
N GLU A 75 6.34 -8.10 -8.97
CA GLU A 75 7.42 -7.70 -8.07
C GLU A 75 7.10 -6.44 -7.26
N TYR A 76 6.11 -5.67 -7.73
CA TYR A 76 5.51 -4.55 -6.99
C TYR A 76 4.02 -4.40 -7.26
N ILE A 77 3.34 -3.69 -6.35
CA ILE A 77 1.96 -3.24 -6.50
C ILE A 77 1.92 -1.74 -6.22
N GLU A 78 1.19 -1.00 -7.05
CA GLU A 78 0.89 0.42 -6.84
C GLU A 78 -0.57 0.60 -6.46
N LEU A 79 -0.77 1.30 -5.35
CA LEU A 79 -2.08 1.65 -4.81
C LEU A 79 -2.25 3.17 -4.78
N GLU A 80 -3.48 3.63 -4.78
CA GLU A 80 -3.81 5.03 -4.50
C GLU A 80 -3.38 5.44 -3.08
N TYR A 81 -2.79 6.62 -2.95
CA TYR A 81 -2.43 7.17 -1.65
C TYR A 81 -3.62 7.85 -0.96
N TYR A 82 -3.94 7.40 0.25
CA TYR A 82 -4.97 8.00 1.09
C TYR A 82 -4.33 8.84 2.21
N PRO A 83 -4.53 10.17 2.24
CA PRO A 83 -3.80 11.07 3.12
C PRO A 83 -4.17 10.95 4.60
N ASN A 84 -5.33 10.37 4.92
CA ASN A 84 -5.78 10.19 6.30
C ASN A 84 -5.09 9.02 7.02
N GLY A 85 -4.26 8.24 6.32
CA GLY A 85 -3.52 7.12 6.91
C GLY A 85 -4.42 5.97 7.34
N ASN A 86 -3.97 5.20 8.34
CA ASN A 86 -4.76 4.09 8.88
C ASN A 86 -5.79 4.55 9.92
N LEU A 87 -6.88 3.80 10.03
CA LEU A 87 -8.01 4.15 10.90
C LEU A 87 -7.61 4.28 12.38
N LYS A 88 -6.67 3.46 12.85
CA LYS A 88 -6.21 3.47 14.25
C LYS A 88 -5.57 4.81 14.61
N GLU A 89 -4.59 5.26 13.81
CA GLU A 89 -3.92 6.55 14.00
C GLU A 89 -4.88 7.73 13.78
N TYR A 90 -5.77 7.62 12.78
CA TYR A 90 -6.76 8.64 12.51
C TYR A 90 -7.69 8.85 13.71
N VAL A 91 -8.19 7.78 14.31
CA VAL A 91 -9.06 7.83 15.51
C VAL A 91 -8.32 8.41 16.69
N GLN A 92 -7.06 8.00 16.92
CA GLN A 92 -6.25 8.53 18.02
C GLN A 92 -6.01 10.04 17.88
N THR A 93 -5.77 10.51 16.65
CA THR A 93 -5.47 11.93 16.38
C THR A 93 -6.71 12.81 16.36
N ASN A 94 -7.87 12.27 15.96
CA ASN A 94 -9.10 13.03 15.74
C ASN A 94 -10.23 12.67 16.72
N CYS A 95 -9.92 12.02 17.84
CA CYS A 95 -10.92 11.45 18.75
C CYS A 95 -11.99 12.45 19.20
N THR A 96 -11.64 13.73 19.37
CA THR A 96 -12.56 14.80 19.78
C THR A 96 -13.49 15.29 18.68
N ARG A 97 -13.20 14.94 17.42
CA ARG A 97 -13.95 15.36 16.22
C ARG A 97 -14.77 14.23 15.61
N ILE A 98 -14.60 13.01 16.11
CA ILE A 98 -15.29 11.81 15.61
C ILE A 98 -16.63 11.67 16.34
N THR A 99 -17.70 11.53 15.56
CA THR A 99 -19.04 11.33 16.10
C THR A 99 -19.38 9.84 16.20
N GLU A 100 -20.39 9.50 16.99
CA GLU A 100 -20.93 8.14 17.03
C GLU A 100 -21.44 7.69 15.65
N THR A 101 -21.96 8.62 14.85
CA THR A 101 -22.42 8.35 13.47
C THR A 101 -21.27 7.95 12.55
N ASP A 102 -20.10 8.59 12.67
CA ASP A 102 -18.90 8.21 11.90
C ASP A 102 -18.46 6.79 12.24
N LEU A 103 -18.41 6.46 13.54
CA LEU A 103 -18.04 5.13 14.03
C LEU A 103 -19.00 4.05 13.50
N LYS A 104 -20.31 4.32 13.53
CA LYS A 104 -21.31 3.40 12.95
C LYS A 104 -21.08 3.24 11.45
N ARG A 105 -20.85 4.32 10.71
CA ARG A 105 -20.61 4.27 9.26
C ARG A 105 -19.36 3.47 8.88
N TRP A 106 -18.31 3.46 9.69
CA TRP A 106 -17.09 2.69 9.38
C TRP A 106 -17.19 1.20 9.73
N ALA A 107 -18.15 0.82 10.57
CA ALA A 107 -18.35 -0.56 10.99
C ALA A 107 -19.26 -1.37 10.04
N TYR A 108 -20.04 -0.69 9.19
CA TYR A 108 -20.98 -1.26 8.23
C TYR A 108 -20.51 -1.01 6.78
#